data_AF-A0A5B8V9F1-F1
#
_entry.id   AF-A0A5B8V9F1-F1
#
_cell.length_a   1.000
_cell.length_b   1.000
_cell.length_c   1.000
_cell.angle_alpha   90.00
_cell.angle_beta   90.00
_cell.angle_gamma   90.00
#
_symmetry.space_group_name_H-M   'P 1'
#
loop_
_entity.id
_entity.type
_entity.pdbx_description
1 polymer ?
#
loop_
_entity_poly.entity_id
_entity_poly.type
_entity_poly.pdbx_seq_one_letter_code
_entity_poly.pdbx_strand_id
1 'polypeptide(L)'
;MKIFNLIFVFLFVLFAALQYNDPDPYIWMPIYLYAAALCWQASRKKFYPKAYIAGIIVYAVYAVYKIFDQNGLLDWLELHHAENIAETMKAEKPWVEETREFFGLVILIIVLLIDLLYARKRKQSV
;
A
#
# COMPACT_ATOMS: atom_id res chain seq x y z
N MET A 1 12.02 0.48 15.12
CA MET A 1 10.85 -0.27 14.61
C MET A 1 9.57 -0.09 15.39
N LYS A 2 9.57 -0.03 16.74
CA LYS A 2 8.32 0.16 17.50
C LYS A 2 7.53 1.41 17.11
N ILE A 3 8.15 2.59 17.19
CA ILE A 3 7.51 3.87 16.88
C ILE A 3 7.13 3.95 15.39
N PHE A 4 8.05 3.59 14.51
CA PHE A 4 7.82 3.47 13.06
C PHE A 4 6.56 2.65 12.75
N ASN A 5 6.48 1.43 13.28
CA ASN A 5 5.33 0.56 13.02
C ASN A 5 4.03 1.05 13.66
N LEU A 6 4.08 1.72 14.81
CA LEU A 6 2.88 2.33 15.40
C LEU A 6 2.34 3.49 14.56
N ILE A 7 3.23 4.30 13.99
CA ILE A 7 2.84 5.37 13.06
C ILE A 7 2.16 4.77 11.83
N PHE A 8 2.76 3.73 11.22
CA PHE A 8 2.17 3.08 10.05
C PHE A 8 0.87 2.31 10.35
N VAL A 9 0.73 1.73 11.54
CA VAL A 9 -0.56 1.18 11.99
C VAL A 9 -1.63 2.27 11.97
N PHE A 10 -1.35 3.41 12.58
CA PHE A 10 -2.31 4.51 12.64
C PHE A 10 -2.65 5.03 11.24
N LEU A 11 -1.64 5.24 10.38
CA LEU A 11 -1.84 5.71 9.01
C LEU A 11 -2.65 4.73 8.17
N PHE A 12 -2.34 3.43 8.20
CA PHE A 12 -3.08 2.43 7.41
C PHE A 12 -4.50 2.22 7.91
N VAL A 13 -4.75 2.31 9.22
CA VAL A 13 -6.13 2.29 9.75
C VAL A 13 -6.89 3.54 9.30
N LEU A 14 -6.23 4.71 9.28
CA LEU A 14 -6.84 5.95 8.78
C LEU A 14 -7.14 5.86 7.28
N PHE A 15 -6.24 5.30 6.47
CA PHE A 15 -6.48 5.08 5.04
C PHE A 15 -7.61 4.07 4.79
N ALA A 16 -7.67 2.98 5.56
CA ALA A 16 -8.81 2.06 5.52
C ALA A 16 -10.14 2.75 5.89
N ALA A 17 -10.13 3.68 6.84
CA ALA A 17 -11.31 4.45 7.21
C ALA A 17 -11.72 5.48 6.13
N LEU A 18 -10.76 6.08 5.42
CA LEU A 18 -11.07 6.99 4.32
C LEU A 18 -11.72 6.27 3.13
N GLN A 19 -11.41 4.98 2.96
CA GLN A 19 -11.93 4.15 1.87
C GLN A 19 -13.46 3.94 1.90
N TYR A 20 -14.13 4.20 3.03
CA TYR A 20 -15.60 4.14 3.07
C TYR A 20 -16.28 5.10 2.07
N ASN A 21 -15.57 6.11 1.58
CA ASN A 21 -16.07 7.06 0.60
C ASN A 21 -15.81 6.64 -0.86
N ASP A 22 -15.06 5.56 -1.08
CA ASP A 22 -14.69 5.08 -2.42
C ASP A 22 -15.64 3.98 -2.90
N PRO A 23 -15.74 3.71 -4.21
CA PRO A 23 -16.67 2.71 -4.77
C PRO A 23 -16.32 1.26 -4.38
N ASP A 24 -15.04 0.95 -4.14
CA ASP A 24 -14.53 -0.41 -3.88
C ASP A 24 -13.89 -0.60 -2.47
N PRO A 25 -14.60 -0.31 -1.37
CA PRO A 25 -14.03 -0.38 -0.02
C PRO A 25 -13.65 -1.81 0.39
N TYR A 26 -14.37 -2.80 -0.14
CA TYR A 26 -14.19 -4.21 0.21
C TYR A 26 -12.82 -4.78 -0.21
N ILE A 27 -12.15 -4.17 -1.20
CA ILE A 27 -10.83 -4.61 -1.67
C ILE A 27 -9.74 -3.89 -0.89
N TRP A 28 -9.86 -2.56 -0.79
CA TRP A 28 -8.83 -1.70 -0.23
C TRP A 28 -8.76 -1.73 1.30
N MET A 29 -9.88 -1.84 2.00
CA MET A 29 -9.87 -1.92 3.46
C MET A 29 -9.09 -3.16 3.96
N PRO A 30 -9.31 -4.40 3.44
CA PRO A 30 -8.49 -5.54 3.82
C PRO A 30 -7.01 -5.38 3.48
N ILE A 31 -6.68 -4.74 2.36
CA ILE A 31 -5.29 -4.48 1.95
C ILE A 31 -4.59 -3.61 3.01
N TYR A 32 -5.17 -2.48 3.38
CA TYR A 32 -4.61 -1.60 4.41
C TYR A 32 -4.59 -2.26 5.79
N LEU A 33 -5.66 -2.95 6.18
CA LEU A 33 -5.77 -3.62 7.49
C LEU A 33 -4.78 -4.78 7.64
N TYR A 34 -4.51 -5.53 6.57
CA TYR A 34 -3.50 -6.60 6.58
C TYR A 34 -2.11 -6.03 6.89
N ALA A 35 -1.71 -4.95 6.20
CA ALA A 35 -0.45 -4.29 6.48
C ALA A 35 -0.41 -3.66 7.87
N ALA A 36 -1.51 -3.06 8.33
CA ALA A 36 -1.64 -2.53 9.69
C ALA A 36 -1.45 -3.63 10.74
N ALA A 37 -2.09 -4.80 10.57
CA ALA A 37 -1.93 -5.93 11.48
C ALA A 37 -0.46 -6.39 11.56
N LEU A 38 0.19 -6.53 10.42
CA LEU A 38 1.59 -6.92 10.34
C LEU A 38 2.53 -5.89 11.02
N CYS A 39 2.29 -4.59 10.81
CA CYS A 39 3.01 -3.52 11.51
C CYS A 39 2.74 -3.58 13.03
N TRP A 40 1.49 -3.83 13.45
CA TRP A 40 1.13 -3.98 14.85
C TRP A 40 1.87 -5.14 15.51
N GLN A 41 1.94 -6.31 14.87
CA GLN A 41 2.75 -7.42 15.35
C GLN A 41 4.25 -7.07 15.42
N ALA A 42 4.78 -6.38 14.40
CA ALA A 42 6.16 -5.92 14.38
C ALA A 42 6.48 -4.95 15.54
N SER A 43 5.52 -4.10 15.93
CA SER A 43 5.65 -3.23 17.11
C SER A 43 5.82 -4.06 18.40
N ARG A 44 5.24 -5.25 18.47
CA ARG A 44 5.39 -6.20 19.59
C ARG A 44 6.64 -7.07 19.47
N LYS A 45 7.57 -6.73 18.58
CA LYS A 45 8.79 -7.49 18.25
C LYS A 45 8.52 -8.90 17.69
N LYS A 46 7.28 -9.18 17.24
CA LYS A 46 6.89 -10.42 16.56
C LYS A 46 6.89 -10.17 15.06
N PHE A 47 7.76 -10.90 14.35
CA PHE A 47 7.93 -10.72 12.91
C PHE A 47 7.54 -12.01 12.20
N TYR A 48 6.79 -11.89 11.10
CA TYR A 48 6.31 -13.01 10.30
C TYR A 48 6.82 -12.90 8.85
N PRO A 49 8.08 -13.29 8.57
CA PRO A 49 8.71 -13.15 7.25
C PRO A 49 7.89 -13.71 6.09
N LYS A 50 7.23 -14.86 6.28
CA LYS A 50 6.38 -15.48 5.26
C LYS A 50 5.16 -14.61 4.95
N ALA A 51 4.55 -13.99 5.96
CA ALA A 51 3.39 -13.11 5.78
C ALA A 51 3.78 -11.79 5.10
N TYR A 52 4.95 -11.23 5.43
CA TYR A 52 5.48 -10.06 4.70
C TYR A 52 5.70 -10.37 3.22
N ILE A 53 6.36 -11.49 2.91
CA ILE A 53 6.61 -11.90 1.51
C ILE A 53 5.30 -12.14 0.77
N ALA A 54 4.34 -12.84 1.38
CA ALA A 54 3.02 -13.07 0.79
C ALA A 54 2.30 -11.74 0.48
N GLY A 55 2.28 -10.80 1.45
CA GLY A 55 1.70 -9.47 1.25
C GLY A 55 2.38 -8.70 0.12
N ILE A 56 3.71 -8.65 0.11
CA ILE A 56 4.49 -7.99 -0.93
C ILE A 56 4.19 -8.57 -2.32
N ILE A 57 4.14 -9.90 -2.46
CA ILE A 57 3.83 -10.54 -3.74
C ILE A 57 2.42 -10.18 -4.20
N VAL A 58 1.42 -10.31 -3.33
CA VAL A 58 0.03 -9.98 -3.67
C VAL A 58 -0.10 -8.51 -4.07
N TYR A 59 0.48 -7.60 -3.30
CA TYR A 59 0.43 -6.17 -3.60
C TYR A 59 1.20 -5.80 -4.86
N ALA A 60 2.34 -6.46 -5.12
CA ALA A 60 3.13 -6.22 -6.33
C ALA A 60 2.38 -6.73 -7.57
N VAL A 61 1.76 -7.91 -7.51
CA VAL A 61 0.92 -8.42 -8.61
C VAL A 61 -0.26 -7.49 -8.87
N TYR A 62 -0.91 -7.01 -7.81
CA TYR A 62 -2.04 -6.08 -7.95
C TYR A 62 -1.60 -4.71 -8.49
N ALA A 63 -0.44 -4.20 -8.05
CA ALA A 63 0.14 -2.97 -8.57
C ALA A 63 0.53 -3.10 -10.04
N VAL A 64 1.08 -4.25 -10.46
CA VAL A 64 1.38 -4.53 -11.87
C VAL A 64 0.10 -4.60 -12.69
N TYR A 65 -0.94 -5.25 -12.19
CA TYR A 65 -2.25 -5.27 -12.85
C TYR A 65 -2.77 -3.84 -13.10
N LYS A 66 -2.71 -2.97 -12.08
CA LYS A 66 -3.09 -1.56 -12.16
C LYS A 66 -2.22 -0.72 -13.12
N ILE A 67 -0.95 -1.09 -13.34
CA ILE A 67 -0.09 -0.43 -14.36
C ILE A 67 -0.59 -0.71 -15.77
N PHE A 68 -1.06 -1.93 -16.05
CA PHE A 68 -1.48 -2.39 -17.38
C PHE A 68 -2.98 -2.22 -17.65
N ASP A 69 -3.74 -1.65 -16.71
CA ASP A 69 -5.15 -1.36 -16.91
C ASP A 69 -5.36 -0.22 -17.92
N GLN A 70 -6.53 -0.17 -18.58
CA GLN A 70 -6.83 0.74 -19.69
C GLN A 70 -6.75 2.23 -19.31
N ASN A 71 -6.89 2.57 -18.02
CA ASN A 71 -6.70 3.93 -17.47
C ASN A 71 -5.52 3.97 -16.46
N GLY A 72 -4.59 3.04 -16.57
CA GLY A 72 -3.51 2.81 -15.62
C GLY A 72 -2.39 3.86 -15.70
N LEU A 73 -1.28 3.59 -15.01
CA LEU A 73 -0.14 4.51 -14.90
C LEU A 73 0.46 4.88 -16.27
N LEU A 74 0.46 3.95 -17.22
CA LEU A 74 0.96 4.19 -18.58
C LEU A 74 0.06 5.17 -19.33
N ASP A 75 -1.26 5.02 -19.23
CA ASP A 75 -2.23 5.92 -19.83
C ASP A 75 -2.11 7.35 -19.23
N TRP A 76 -1.96 7.45 -17.90
CA TRP A 76 -1.70 8.73 -17.22
C TRP A 76 -0.41 9.43 -17.67
N LEU A 77 0.68 8.67 -17.86
CA LEU A 77 1.98 9.20 -18.29
C LEU A 77 2.00 9.58 -19.77
N GLU A 78 1.41 8.75 -20.64
CA GLU A 78 1.52 8.88 -22.09
C GLU A 78 0.44 9.79 -22.67
N LEU A 79 -0.80 9.71 -22.18
CA LEU A 79 -1.96 10.45 -22.71
C LEU A 79 -2.34 11.67 -21.87
N HIS A 80 -2.05 11.68 -20.56
CA HIS A 80 -2.41 12.77 -19.65
C HIS A 80 -1.21 13.60 -19.14
N HIS A 81 -0.02 13.42 -19.72
CA HIS A 81 1.19 14.23 -19.47
C HIS A 81 1.55 14.43 -17.99
N ALA A 82 1.31 13.43 -17.14
CA ALA A 82 1.55 13.52 -15.70
C ALA A 82 0.78 14.68 -15.02
N GLU A 83 -0.49 14.88 -15.39
CA GLU A 83 -1.39 15.84 -14.75
C GLU A 83 -1.42 15.65 -13.22
N ASN A 84 -1.49 16.75 -12.48
CA ASN A 84 -1.24 16.75 -11.04
C ASN A 84 -2.24 15.86 -10.28
N ILE A 85 -1.75 14.79 -9.66
CA ILE A 85 -2.55 13.79 -8.94
C ILE A 85 -3.18 14.38 -7.66
N ALA A 86 -2.70 15.55 -7.21
CA ALA A 86 -3.23 16.29 -6.07
C ALA A 86 -4.33 17.31 -6.46
N GLU A 87 -4.70 17.40 -7.74
CA GLU A 87 -5.76 18.29 -8.20
C GLU A 87 -7.15 17.77 -7.79
N THR A 88 -8.12 18.69 -7.70
CA THR A 88 -9.43 18.41 -7.12
C THR A 88 -10.15 17.31 -7.90
N MET A 89 -10.70 16.32 -7.18
CA MET A 89 -11.58 15.27 -7.70
C MET A 89 -12.84 15.91 -8.32
N LYS A 90 -12.76 16.45 -9.54
CA LYS A 90 -13.92 16.42 -10.41
C LYS A 90 -14.06 14.95 -10.80
N ALA A 91 -15.23 14.40 -10.52
CA ALA A 91 -15.62 12.99 -10.68
C ALA A 91 -15.58 12.47 -12.15
N GLU A 92 -14.65 12.96 -12.95
CA GLU A 92 -14.54 12.73 -14.40
C GLU A 92 -13.17 12.16 -14.81
N LYS A 93 -12.22 11.92 -13.88
CA LYS A 93 -10.84 11.51 -14.19
C LYS A 93 -10.41 10.17 -13.53
N PRO A 94 -10.80 9.02 -14.10
CA PRO A 94 -10.46 7.68 -13.58
C PRO A 94 -8.96 7.47 -13.32
N TRP A 95 -8.08 8.04 -14.15
CA TRP A 95 -6.63 7.90 -14.03
C TRP A 95 -6.04 8.49 -12.74
N VAL A 96 -6.68 9.48 -12.13
CA VAL A 96 -6.21 10.08 -10.85
C VAL A 96 -6.47 9.12 -9.68
N GLU A 97 -7.62 8.46 -9.67
CA GLU A 97 -7.98 7.45 -8.67
C GLU A 97 -7.06 6.22 -8.77
N GLU A 98 -6.91 5.69 -9.99
CA GLU A 98 -6.02 4.56 -10.31
C GLU A 98 -4.56 4.83 -9.90
N THR A 99 -4.08 6.05 -10.14
CA THR A 99 -2.72 6.44 -9.77
C THR A 99 -2.54 6.55 -8.25
N ARG A 100 -3.53 7.08 -7.52
CA ARG A 100 -3.51 7.16 -6.04
C ARG A 100 -3.48 5.77 -5.42
N GLU A 101 -4.31 4.89 -5.93
CA GLU A 101 -4.39 3.49 -5.54
C GLU A 101 -3.06 2.76 -5.75
N PHE A 102 -2.44 2.93 -6.92
CA PHE A 102 -1.11 2.40 -7.22
C PHE A 102 -0.06 2.87 -6.20
N PHE A 103 0.01 4.17 -5.92
CA PHE A 103 0.94 4.69 -4.92
C PHE A 103 0.66 4.16 -3.51
N GLY A 104 -0.60 3.92 -3.15
CA GLY A 104 -1.00 3.24 -1.92
C GLY A 104 -0.35 1.86 -1.80
N LEU A 105 -0.44 1.03 -2.85
CA LEU A 105 0.20 -0.29 -2.90
C LEU A 105 1.72 -0.21 -2.79
N VAL A 106 2.34 0.76 -3.47
CA VAL A 106 3.79 0.98 -3.40
C VAL A 106 4.23 1.29 -1.97
N ILE A 107 3.51 2.17 -1.27
CA ILE A 107 3.81 2.48 0.14
C ILE A 107 3.69 1.24 1.01
N LEU A 108 2.64 0.43 0.83
CA LEU A 108 2.45 -0.82 1.57
C LEU A 108 3.61 -1.79 1.34
N ILE A 109 4.03 -1.97 0.08
CA ILE A 109 5.16 -2.84 -0.27
C ILE A 109 6.45 -2.36 0.40
N ILE A 110 6.76 -1.06 0.34
CA ILE A 110 7.97 -0.49 0.94
C ILE A 110 7.99 -0.73 2.45
N VAL A 111 6.87 -0.48 3.14
CA VAL A 111 6.79 -0.66 4.60
C VAL A 111 6.97 -2.13 4.98
N LEU A 112 6.28 -3.06 4.31
CA LEU A 112 6.46 -4.49 4.55
C LEU A 112 7.89 -4.96 4.24
N LEU A 113 8.53 -4.40 3.21
CA LEU A 113 9.90 -4.71 2.84
C LEU A 113 10.90 -4.23 3.91
N ILE A 114 10.71 -3.03 4.45
CA ILE A 114 11.50 -2.51 5.57
C ILE A 114 11.38 -3.44 6.79
N ASP A 115 10.16 -3.85 7.16
CA ASP A 115 9.91 -4.77 8.27
C ASP A 115 10.53 -6.16 8.02
N LEU A 116 10.47 -6.67 6.78
CA LEU A 116 11.09 -7.92 6.39
C LEU A 116 12.62 -7.88 6.49
N LEU A 117 13.25 -6.82 5.98
CA LEU A 117 14.70 -6.63 6.05
C LEU A 117 15.16 -6.52 7.51
N TYR A 118 14.40 -5.80 8.34
CA TYR A 118 14.68 -5.71 9.77
C TYR A 118 14.54 -7.04 10.49
N ALA A 119 13.49 -7.81 10.18
CA ALA A 119 13.28 -9.15 10.72
C ALA A 119 14.44 -10.09 10.37
N ARG A 120 14.92 -10.04 9.12
CA ARG A 120 16.08 -10.83 8.66
C ARG A 120 17.37 -10.44 9.40
N LYS A 121 17.65 -9.14 9.55
CA LYS A 121 18.82 -8.67 10.32
C LYS A 121 18.77 -9.16 11.77
N ARG A 122 17.61 -9.06 12.46
CA ARG A 122 17.48 -9.58 13.84
C ARG A 122 17.72 -11.08 13.96
N LYS A 123 17.30 -11.87 12.97
CA LYS A 123 17.49 -13.33 13.00
C LYS A 123 18.96 -13.74 12.81
N GLN A 124 19.77 -12.91 12.17
CA GLN A 124 21.21 -13.15 11.99
C GLN A 124 22.06 -12.72 13.19
N SER A 125 21.51 -11.91 14.10
CA SER A 125 22.19 -11.41 15.30
C SER A 125 21.93 -12.23 16.57
N VAL A 126 21.26 -13.38 16.44
CA VAL A 126 20.95 -14.34 17.52
C VAL A 126 21.55 -15.68 17.12
#